data_AF-A0A1F5NP61-F1
#
_entry.id   AF-A0A1F5NP61-F1
#
_cell.length_a   1.000
_cell.length_b   1.000
_cell.length_c   1.000
_cell.angle_alpha   90.00
_cell.angle_beta   90.00
_cell.angle_gamma   90.00
#
_symmetry.space_group_name_H-M   'P 1'
#
loop_
_entity.id
_entity.type
_entity.pdbx_description
1 polymer ?
#
loop_
_entity_poly.entity_id
_entity_poly.type
_entity_poly.pdbx_seq_one_letter_code
_entity_poly.pdbx_strand_id
1 'polypeptide(L)'
;MNTDKKSTFNIKHSTFGHQDGVTIVVAIILLATIAFISFSLSTIVLRGIRTSQVLQDTELALAGANAGGEVGTFRFQRNAGGLNLSDVTLPSNNGTTFSVVPDLTDPQYNFSISSPNTVYINLYNADDINSQDPGFRSITVTNSSGNNIQADVYNWADVQSPVPGCTYILIAGQSQTCNVNAGRYQVGVQISGSGSATGNVRGSSDINGGGAIIGIPSESPVLEIIGKKNQVQRRIHIDL
;
A
#
# COMPACT_ATOMS: atom_id res chain seq x y z
N MET A 1 41.52 -96.75 -28.73
CA MET A 1 40.71 -96.37 -29.91
C MET A 1 39.43 -95.78 -29.37
N ASN A 2 39.35 -94.49 -29.04
CA ASN A 2 39.48 -93.31 -29.91
C ASN A 2 38.62 -93.45 -31.17
N THR A 3 37.45 -92.82 -31.18
CA THR A 3 37.31 -91.49 -31.82
C THR A 3 35.98 -90.81 -31.48
N ASP A 4 36.10 -89.53 -31.14
CA ASP A 4 35.08 -88.49 -31.10
C ASP A 4 34.07 -88.57 -32.24
N LYS A 5 32.77 -88.49 -31.91
CA LYS A 5 31.77 -87.96 -32.85
C LYS A 5 31.64 -86.46 -32.63
N LYS A 6 32.43 -85.71 -33.40
CA LYS A 6 32.31 -84.27 -33.59
C LYS A 6 30.91 -83.90 -34.08
N SER A 7 30.32 -82.94 -33.37
CA SER A 7 29.25 -82.07 -33.83
C SER A 7 29.67 -81.32 -35.10
N THR A 8 28.86 -81.41 -36.14
CA THR A 8 28.79 -80.41 -37.21
C THR A 8 27.34 -80.32 -37.68
N PHE A 9 26.54 -79.56 -36.91
CA PHE A 9 25.26 -79.06 -37.41
C PHE A 9 25.59 -77.86 -38.31
N ASN A 10 25.70 -78.12 -39.62
CA ASN A 10 25.94 -77.10 -40.63
C ASN A 10 24.63 -76.35 -40.88
N ILE A 11 24.36 -75.34 -40.05
CA ILE A 11 23.31 -74.35 -40.34
C ILE A 11 23.84 -73.50 -41.48
N LYS A 12 23.44 -73.88 -42.71
CA LYS A 12 23.52 -72.98 -43.86
C LYS A 12 22.84 -71.68 -43.47
N HIS A 13 23.64 -70.63 -43.36
CA HIS A 13 23.19 -69.27 -43.11
C HIS A 13 22.40 -68.78 -44.33
N SER A 14 21.11 -69.10 -44.38
CA SER A 14 20.17 -68.46 -45.30
C SER A 14 19.59 -67.22 -44.63
N THR A 15 20.20 -66.08 -44.92
CA THR A 15 19.55 -64.76 -45.03
C THR A 15 18.89 -64.18 -43.77
N PHE A 16 19.68 -63.87 -42.74
CA PHE A 16 19.32 -62.83 -41.75
C PHE A 16 19.87 -61.48 -42.22
N GLY A 17 19.14 -60.81 -43.11
CA GLY A 17 19.45 -59.44 -43.57
C GLY A 17 18.45 -58.37 -43.12
N HIS A 18 17.35 -58.77 -42.47
CA HIS A 18 16.19 -57.90 -42.26
C HIS A 18 15.64 -57.87 -40.82
N GLN A 19 16.17 -58.67 -39.87
CA GLN A 19 15.65 -58.71 -38.49
C GLN A 19 16.51 -57.92 -37.49
N ASP A 20 17.84 -57.92 -37.62
CA ASP A 20 18.73 -57.19 -36.68
C ASP A 20 18.54 -55.66 -36.75
N GLY A 21 18.29 -55.12 -37.95
CA GLY A 21 17.99 -53.70 -38.12
C GLY A 21 16.67 -53.28 -37.47
N VAL A 22 15.66 -54.14 -37.50
CA VAL A 22 14.35 -53.87 -36.87
C VAL A 22 14.48 -53.89 -35.35
N THR A 23 15.22 -54.85 -34.78
CA THR A 23 15.44 -54.93 -33.34
C THR A 23 16.20 -53.72 -32.79
N ILE A 24 17.21 -53.22 -33.51
CA ILE A 24 17.94 -52.00 -33.14
C ILE A 24 17.02 -50.78 -33.19
N VAL A 25 16.20 -50.64 -34.24
CA VAL A 25 15.25 -49.52 -34.37
C VAL A 25 14.20 -49.56 -33.25
N VAL A 26 13.68 -50.74 -32.91
CA VAL A 26 12.73 -50.91 -31.80
C VAL A 26 13.38 -50.57 -30.45
N ALA A 27 14.64 -50.96 -30.22
CA ALA A 27 15.36 -50.61 -29.00
C ALA A 27 15.57 -49.09 -28.87
N ILE A 28 15.91 -48.40 -29.96
CA ILE A 28 16.05 -46.93 -29.99
C ILE A 28 14.71 -46.26 -29.70
N ILE A 29 13.61 -46.74 -30.31
CA ILE A 29 12.26 -46.20 -30.07
C ILE A 29 11.84 -46.42 -28.61
N LEU A 30 12.09 -47.60 -28.03
CA LEU A 30 11.81 -47.87 -26.62
C LEU A 30 12.64 -46.98 -25.69
N LEU A 31 13.94 -46.81 -25.97
CA LEU A 31 14.78 -45.91 -25.19
C LEU A 31 14.30 -44.45 -25.29
N ALA A 32 13.94 -44.00 -26.49
CA ALA A 32 13.45 -42.64 -26.74
C ALA A 32 12.10 -42.38 -26.05
N THR A 33 11.18 -43.34 -26.09
CA THR A 33 9.88 -43.24 -25.40
C THR A 33 10.04 -43.24 -23.89
N ILE A 34 10.90 -44.10 -23.31
CA ILE A 34 11.19 -44.09 -21.87
C ILE A 34 11.85 -42.76 -21.45
N ALA A 35 12.78 -42.23 -22.25
CA ALA A 35 13.40 -40.94 -22.00
C ALA A 35 12.37 -39.80 -22.08
N PHE A 36 11.47 -39.84 -23.07
CA PHE A 36 10.42 -38.83 -23.24
C PHE A 36 9.43 -38.84 -22.07
N ILE A 37 9.01 -40.02 -21.61
CA ILE A 37 8.15 -40.18 -20.43
C ILE A 37 8.85 -39.65 -19.18
N SER A 38 10.12 -40.00 -18.98
CA SER A 38 10.91 -39.55 -17.82
C SER A 38 11.11 -38.04 -17.79
N PHE A 39 11.35 -37.43 -18.96
CA PHE A 39 11.46 -35.98 -19.11
C PHE A 39 10.12 -35.27 -18.88
N SER A 40 9.03 -35.84 -19.39
CA SER A 40 7.67 -35.33 -19.17
C SER A 40 7.28 -35.38 -17.68
N LEU A 41 7.62 -36.48 -16.99
CA LEU A 41 7.35 -36.59 -15.56
C LEU A 41 8.20 -35.60 -14.74
N SER A 42 9.49 -35.46 -15.07
CA SER A 42 10.39 -34.51 -14.40
C SER A 42 9.91 -33.07 -14.56
N THR A 43 9.42 -32.70 -15.74
CA THR A 43 8.88 -31.35 -15.98
C THR A 43 7.57 -31.10 -15.22
N ILE A 44 6.70 -32.11 -15.09
CA ILE A 44 5.49 -32.01 -14.25
C ILE A 44 5.85 -31.81 -12.78
N VAL A 45 6.79 -32.60 -12.25
CA VAL A 45 7.23 -32.50 -10.84
C VAL A 45 7.87 -31.14 -10.56
N LEU A 46 8.75 -30.66 -11.44
CA LEU A 46 9.39 -29.34 -11.29
C LEU A 46 8.36 -28.19 -11.34
N ARG A 47 7.34 -28.30 -12.20
CA ARG A 47 6.23 -27.33 -12.21
C ARG A 47 5.43 -27.40 -10.91
N GLY A 48 5.11 -28.60 -10.43
CA GLY A 48 4.40 -28.82 -9.17
C GLY A 48 5.09 -28.19 -7.96
N ILE A 49 6.41 -28.41 -7.81
CA ILE A 49 7.20 -27.83 -6.71
C ILE A 49 7.17 -26.31 -6.75
N ARG A 50 7.37 -25.71 -7.94
CA ARG A 50 7.33 -24.25 -8.10
C ARG A 50 5.96 -23.69 -7.78
N THR A 51 4.87 -24.32 -8.24
CA THR A 51 3.52 -23.87 -7.94
C THR A 51 3.19 -23.98 -6.45
N SER A 52 3.60 -25.06 -5.77
CA SER A 52 3.39 -25.23 -4.34
C SER A 52 4.16 -24.20 -3.51
N GLN A 53 5.39 -23.88 -3.88
CA GLN A 53 6.16 -22.83 -3.20
C GLN A 53 5.51 -21.45 -3.34
N VAL A 54 5.03 -21.11 -4.54
CA VAL A 54 4.33 -19.84 -4.78
C VAL A 54 3.03 -19.75 -3.98
N LEU A 55 2.27 -20.85 -3.88
CA LEU A 55 1.05 -20.91 -3.07
C LEU A 55 1.37 -20.72 -1.59
N GLN A 56 2.34 -21.46 -1.06
CA GLN A 56 2.75 -21.37 0.34
C GLN A 56 3.26 -19.96 0.71
N ASP A 57 4.06 -19.34 -0.17
CA ASP A 57 4.53 -17.97 0.06
C ASP A 57 3.40 -16.94 -0.04
N THR A 58 2.42 -17.17 -0.90
CA THR A 58 1.24 -16.33 -1.05
C THR A 58 0.34 -16.37 0.18
N GLU A 59 0.05 -17.56 0.71
CA GLU A 59 -0.80 -17.71 1.90
C GLU A 59 -0.19 -17.03 3.12
N LEU A 60 1.13 -17.18 3.32
CA LEU A 60 1.82 -16.50 4.41
C LEU A 60 1.84 -14.98 4.21
N ALA A 61 2.10 -14.50 2.98
CA ALA A 61 2.05 -13.06 2.70
C ALA A 61 0.64 -12.48 2.93
N LEU A 62 -0.42 -13.24 2.61
CA LEU A 62 -1.81 -12.84 2.84
C LEU A 62 -2.15 -12.82 4.33
N ALA A 63 -1.81 -13.88 5.07
CA ALA A 63 -2.03 -13.94 6.52
C ALA A 63 -1.28 -12.82 7.24
N GLY A 64 -0.04 -12.53 6.84
CA GLY A 64 0.75 -11.42 7.36
C GLY A 64 0.13 -10.06 7.04
N ALA A 65 -0.41 -9.88 5.82
CA ALA A 65 -1.10 -8.65 5.45
C ALA A 65 -2.41 -8.47 6.25
N ASN A 66 -3.21 -9.52 6.45
CA ASN A 66 -4.44 -9.47 7.24
C ASN A 66 -4.18 -9.20 8.73
N ALA A 67 -3.20 -9.86 9.33
CA ALA A 67 -2.81 -9.62 10.72
C ALA A 67 -2.25 -8.20 10.90
N GLY A 68 -1.44 -7.73 9.94
CA GLY A 68 -1.04 -6.33 9.88
C GLY A 68 -2.25 -5.39 9.74
N GLY A 69 -3.23 -5.82 8.94
CA GLY A 69 -4.57 -5.26 8.74
C GLY A 69 -5.23 -4.86 10.04
N GLU A 70 -5.53 -5.88 10.83
CA GLU A 70 -6.18 -5.77 12.13
C GLU A 70 -5.39 -4.86 13.09
N VAL A 71 -4.06 -5.01 13.14
CA VAL A 71 -3.24 -4.18 14.04
C VAL A 71 -3.19 -2.72 13.57
N GLY A 72 -3.12 -2.47 12.27
CA GLY A 72 -3.13 -1.12 11.71
C GLY A 72 -4.45 -0.41 11.99
N THR A 73 -5.58 -1.08 11.73
CA THR A 73 -6.92 -0.54 12.02
C THR A 73 -7.09 -0.28 13.51
N PHE A 74 -6.59 -1.17 14.36
CA PHE A 74 -6.60 -0.97 15.82
C PHE A 74 -5.76 0.23 16.26
N ARG A 75 -4.56 0.44 15.69
CA ARG A 75 -3.72 1.63 15.96
C ARG A 75 -4.39 2.92 15.51
N PHE A 76 -5.09 2.90 14.37
CA PHE A 76 -5.80 4.06 13.88
C PHE A 76 -7.00 4.42 14.75
N GLN A 77 -7.87 3.45 15.08
CA GLN A 77 -8.97 3.65 16.04
C GLN A 77 -8.48 4.17 17.40
N ARG A 78 -7.27 3.77 17.79
CA ARG A 78 -6.61 4.23 19.00
C ARG A 78 -6.16 5.70 18.92
N ASN A 79 -5.47 6.09 17.86
CA ASN A 79 -4.97 7.47 17.66
C ASN A 79 -6.12 8.46 17.41
N ALA A 80 -7.25 7.99 16.89
CA ALA A 80 -8.50 8.75 16.81
C ALA A 80 -9.19 8.98 18.19
N GLY A 81 -8.57 8.57 19.31
CA GLY A 81 -8.97 8.97 20.67
C GLY A 81 -9.46 7.85 21.60
N GLY A 82 -9.23 6.56 21.28
CA GLY A 82 -9.86 5.45 21.99
C GLY A 82 -9.11 4.82 23.18
N LEU A 83 -7.80 4.54 23.07
CA LEU A 83 -7.09 3.65 24.03
C LEU A 83 -5.58 3.98 24.11
N ASN A 84 -4.87 3.58 25.17
CA ASN A 84 -3.41 3.79 25.32
C ASN A 84 -2.67 2.44 25.13
N LEU A 85 -1.63 2.36 24.28
CA LEU A 85 -0.78 1.14 24.19
C LEU A 85 0.71 1.48 24.06
N SER A 86 1.33 1.90 25.16
CA SER A 86 2.79 1.95 25.25
C SER A 86 3.46 0.58 25.05
N ASP A 87 2.70 -0.54 25.06
CA ASP A 87 3.27 -1.89 25.22
C ASP A 87 2.92 -2.92 24.13
N VAL A 88 2.27 -2.56 23.01
CA VAL A 88 1.96 -3.55 21.95
C VAL A 88 3.11 -3.68 20.96
N THR A 89 4.03 -4.60 21.28
CA THR A 89 5.06 -5.06 20.36
C THR A 89 4.42 -6.01 19.34
N LEU A 90 4.52 -5.67 18.05
CA LEU A 90 4.10 -6.57 17.00
C LEU A 90 4.98 -7.83 17.02
N PRO A 91 4.43 -9.03 16.73
CA PRO A 91 5.25 -10.22 16.58
C PRO A 91 6.17 -10.06 15.36
N SER A 92 7.44 -9.72 15.61
CA SER A 92 8.45 -9.50 14.56
C SER A 92 9.02 -10.79 13.95
N ASN A 93 8.59 -11.97 14.42
CA ASN A 93 9.33 -13.23 14.21
C ASN A 93 8.56 -14.36 13.50
N ASN A 94 7.49 -14.08 12.73
CA ASN A 94 6.72 -15.12 12.03
C ASN A 94 7.14 -15.36 10.56
N GLY A 95 8.34 -14.94 10.15
CA GLY A 95 8.85 -15.17 8.77
C GLY A 95 8.19 -14.30 7.68
N THR A 96 7.34 -13.35 8.09
CA THR A 96 6.70 -12.34 7.23
C THR A 96 6.96 -10.97 7.84
N THR A 97 7.43 -10.02 7.04
CA THR A 97 7.52 -8.61 7.47
C THR A 97 6.30 -7.87 6.98
N PHE A 98 5.78 -6.97 7.82
CA PHE A 98 4.69 -6.09 7.44
C PHE A 98 5.11 -4.64 7.68
N SER A 99 4.64 -3.75 6.82
CA SER A 99 4.75 -2.30 6.97
C SER A 99 3.36 -1.73 6.98
N VAL A 100 3.07 -0.89 7.98
CA VAL A 100 1.85 -0.09 8.04
C VAL A 100 2.24 1.32 7.63
N VAL A 101 1.72 1.80 6.50
CA VAL A 101 1.90 3.18 6.06
C VAL A 101 0.54 3.86 6.17
N PRO A 102 0.31 4.63 7.26
CA PRO A 102 -0.93 5.34 7.41
C PRO A 102 -0.84 6.65 6.62
N ASP A 103 -1.77 6.87 5.70
CA ASP A 103 -1.96 8.16 5.04
C ASP A 103 -3.06 8.91 5.78
N LEU A 104 -2.66 9.51 6.91
CA LEU A 104 -3.59 10.20 7.82
C LEU A 104 -3.76 11.66 7.45
N THR A 105 -3.03 12.13 6.45
CA THR A 105 -2.95 13.55 6.15
C THR A 105 -3.02 13.82 4.65
N ASP A 106 -3.91 14.71 4.26
CA ASP A 106 -3.94 15.24 2.91
C ASP A 106 -3.02 16.46 2.79
N PRO A 107 -2.37 16.70 1.64
CA PRO A 107 -1.56 17.90 1.43
C PRO A 107 -2.39 19.19 1.50
N GLN A 108 -3.69 19.11 1.27
CA GLN A 108 -4.63 20.23 1.42
C GLN A 108 -6.02 19.70 1.75
N TYR A 109 -6.76 20.44 2.55
CA TYR A 109 -8.16 20.18 2.83
C TYR A 109 -9.04 20.94 1.85
N ASN A 110 -9.78 20.25 0.99
CA ASN A 110 -10.72 20.88 0.07
C ASN A 110 -12.08 21.05 0.78
N PHE A 111 -12.58 22.28 0.84
CA PHE A 111 -13.89 22.56 1.43
C PHE A 111 -14.91 22.93 0.36
N SER A 112 -16.16 22.58 0.65
CA SER A 112 -17.34 23.07 -0.06
C SER A 112 -18.31 23.58 1.00
N ILE A 113 -18.60 24.87 0.96
CA ILE A 113 -19.48 25.53 1.93
C ILE A 113 -20.75 26.01 1.25
N SER A 114 -21.86 25.93 1.97
CA SER A 114 -23.15 26.49 1.61
C SER A 114 -23.69 27.33 2.76
N SER A 115 -24.33 28.45 2.43
CA SER A 115 -24.91 29.35 3.44
C SER A 115 -25.98 28.61 4.25
N PRO A 116 -26.04 28.74 5.60
CA PRO A 116 -25.31 29.68 6.47
C PRO A 116 -24.17 29.03 7.30
N ASN A 117 -23.73 27.83 6.96
CA ASN A 117 -22.86 27.06 7.85
C ASN A 117 -21.40 27.49 7.74
N THR A 118 -20.76 27.72 8.89
CA THR A 118 -19.29 27.85 8.98
C THR A 118 -18.69 26.45 9.01
N VAL A 119 -17.68 26.21 8.18
CA VAL A 119 -16.89 24.97 8.22
C VAL A 119 -15.60 25.25 8.98
N TYR A 120 -15.34 24.42 9.99
CA TYR A 120 -14.13 24.48 10.79
C TYR A 120 -13.18 23.38 10.39
N ILE A 121 -11.96 23.76 10.04
CA ILE A 121 -10.91 22.86 9.56
C ILE A 121 -9.81 22.87 10.60
N ASN A 122 -9.49 21.71 11.14
CA ASN A 122 -8.57 21.54 12.26
C ASN A 122 -7.18 21.16 11.75
N LEU A 123 -6.17 21.98 12.03
CA LEU A 123 -4.77 21.74 11.67
C LEU A 123 -3.99 21.31 12.91
N TYR A 124 -3.73 20.01 12.99
CA TYR A 124 -2.96 19.36 14.04
C TYR A 124 -2.18 18.17 13.48
N ASN A 125 -1.28 17.57 14.28
CA ASN A 125 -0.58 16.36 13.88
C ASN A 125 -1.53 15.17 14.00
N ALA A 126 -1.88 14.53 12.88
CA ALA A 126 -2.79 13.39 12.87
C ALA A 126 -2.26 12.17 13.63
N ASP A 127 -0.94 12.02 13.75
CA ASP A 127 -0.31 10.93 14.52
C ASP A 127 -0.30 11.19 16.04
N ASP A 128 -0.33 12.47 16.45
CA ASP A 128 -0.31 12.88 17.85
C ASP A 128 -1.07 14.20 18.06
N ILE A 129 -2.36 14.07 18.35
CA ILE A 129 -3.24 15.22 18.64
C ILE A 129 -2.79 16.04 19.86
N ASN A 130 -1.99 15.45 20.76
CA ASN A 130 -1.51 16.13 21.96
C ASN A 130 -0.26 16.97 21.69
N SER A 131 0.40 16.77 20.54
CA SER A 131 1.51 17.61 20.12
C SER A 131 1.08 19.06 20.01
N GLN A 132 1.74 19.94 20.76
CA GLN A 132 1.46 21.38 20.73
C GLN A 132 2.04 22.08 19.50
N ASP A 133 3.05 21.49 18.86
CA ASP A 133 3.66 22.02 17.64
C ASP A 133 3.71 20.95 16.54
N PRO A 134 2.66 20.87 15.69
CA PRO A 134 2.64 20.04 14.50
C PRO A 134 3.59 20.51 13.39
N GLY A 135 4.28 21.66 13.56
CA GLY A 135 5.25 22.19 12.61
C GLY A 135 4.70 23.25 11.65
N PHE A 136 3.41 23.58 11.70
CA PHE A 136 2.83 24.66 10.89
C PHE A 136 3.49 25.99 11.21
N ARG A 137 3.91 26.73 10.18
CA ARG A 137 4.45 28.10 10.27
C ARG A 137 3.69 29.08 9.39
N SER A 138 2.94 28.58 8.41
CA SER A 138 1.95 29.36 7.68
C SER A 138 0.77 28.51 7.25
N ILE A 139 -0.37 29.17 7.08
CA ILE A 139 -1.64 28.57 6.64
C ILE A 139 -2.13 29.37 5.45
N THR A 140 -2.27 28.72 4.31
CA THR A 140 -2.84 29.34 3.11
C THR A 140 -4.30 28.90 2.96
N VAL A 141 -5.19 29.86 2.78
CA VAL A 141 -6.59 29.63 2.44
C VAL A 141 -6.84 30.16 1.03
N THR A 142 -7.43 29.31 0.18
CA THR A 142 -7.75 29.63 -1.21
C THR A 142 -9.24 29.53 -1.43
N ASN A 143 -9.84 30.58 -1.98
CA ASN A 143 -11.19 30.53 -2.55
C ASN A 143 -11.05 30.17 -4.03
N SER A 144 -11.40 28.96 -4.42
CA SER A 144 -11.24 28.50 -5.81
C SER A 144 -12.38 28.97 -6.70
N SER A 145 -13.63 28.92 -6.22
CA SER A 145 -14.79 29.34 -7.00
C SER A 145 -16.03 29.61 -6.14
N GLY A 146 -17.01 30.32 -6.73
CA GLY A 146 -18.29 30.61 -6.10
C GLY A 146 -18.32 31.99 -5.47
N ASN A 147 -19.01 32.11 -4.33
CA ASN A 147 -19.14 33.37 -3.61
C ASN A 147 -17.88 33.73 -2.81
N ASN A 148 -17.84 34.99 -2.37
CA ASN A 148 -16.80 35.46 -1.46
C ASN A 148 -16.88 34.71 -0.13
N ILE A 149 -15.72 34.31 0.39
CA ILE A 149 -15.61 33.65 1.68
C ILE A 149 -14.92 34.58 2.68
N GLN A 150 -15.36 34.53 3.93
CA GLN A 150 -14.58 35.03 5.05
C GLN A 150 -13.85 33.84 5.66
N ALA A 151 -12.54 33.96 5.79
CA ALA A 151 -11.67 32.96 6.41
C ALA A 151 -10.99 33.57 7.63
N ASP A 152 -11.13 32.88 8.76
CA ASP A 152 -10.56 33.27 10.05
C ASP A 152 -9.70 32.13 10.57
N VAL A 153 -8.43 32.42 10.89
CA VAL A 153 -7.51 31.44 11.49
C VAL A 153 -7.46 31.66 12.98
N TYR A 154 -7.77 30.63 13.77
CA TYR A 154 -7.77 30.62 15.22
C TYR A 154 -6.65 29.74 15.75
N ASN A 155 -6.07 30.12 16.89
CA ASN A 155 -5.24 29.19 17.65
C ASN A 155 -6.15 28.16 18.33
N TRP A 156 -5.78 26.89 18.34
CA TRP A 156 -6.59 25.87 19.03
C TRP A 156 -6.79 26.18 20.51
N ALA A 157 -5.80 26.78 21.17
CA ALA A 157 -5.88 27.17 22.57
C ALA A 157 -6.79 28.38 22.82
N ASP A 158 -7.06 29.19 21.80
CA ASP A 158 -7.95 30.35 21.86
C ASP A 158 -8.78 30.45 20.56
N VAL A 159 -9.94 29.79 20.59
CA VAL A 159 -10.90 29.76 19.48
C VAL A 159 -11.81 30.98 19.43
N GLN A 160 -11.70 31.90 20.38
CA GLN A 160 -12.58 33.08 20.46
C GLN A 160 -12.01 34.26 19.67
N SER A 161 -10.69 34.33 19.55
CA SER A 161 -10.00 35.43 18.87
C SER A 161 -9.17 34.91 17.69
N PRO A 162 -9.42 35.37 16.46
CA PRO A 162 -8.56 35.06 15.33
C PRO A 162 -7.12 35.51 15.61
N VAL A 163 -6.16 34.79 15.06
CA VAL A 163 -4.75 35.18 15.06
C VAL A 163 -4.64 36.57 14.41
N PRO A 164 -3.95 37.54 15.04
CA PRO A 164 -3.85 38.90 14.53
C PRO A 164 -3.35 38.93 13.08
N GLY A 165 -4.13 39.56 12.19
CA GLY A 165 -3.80 39.67 10.76
C GLY A 165 -4.18 38.45 9.91
N CYS A 166 -4.91 37.49 10.48
CA CYS A 166 -5.33 36.25 9.81
C CYS A 166 -6.85 36.13 9.61
N THR A 167 -7.49 37.27 9.37
CA THR A 167 -8.88 37.39 8.95
C THR A 167 -8.90 37.95 7.54
N TYR A 168 -9.50 37.22 6.60
CA TYR A 168 -9.51 37.57 5.18
C TYR A 168 -10.92 37.48 4.60
N ILE A 169 -11.25 38.40 3.71
CA ILE A 169 -12.35 38.25 2.77
C ILE A 169 -11.72 37.90 1.42
N LEU A 170 -11.93 36.66 0.97
CA LEU A 170 -11.38 36.11 -0.25
C LEU A 170 -12.46 36.07 -1.33
N ILE A 171 -12.23 36.77 -2.44
CA ILE A 171 -13.05 36.61 -3.65
C ILE A 171 -12.63 35.34 -4.41
N ALA A 172 -13.50 34.83 -5.27
CA ALA A 172 -13.21 33.65 -6.08
C ALA A 172 -11.90 33.82 -6.88
N GLY A 173 -11.06 32.79 -6.87
CA GLY A 173 -9.74 32.76 -7.50
C GLY A 173 -8.60 33.35 -6.66
N GLN A 174 -8.87 33.86 -5.45
CA GLN A 174 -7.83 34.40 -4.57
C GLN A 174 -7.34 33.40 -3.53
N SER A 175 -6.09 33.59 -3.12
CA SER A 175 -5.41 32.86 -2.06
C SER A 175 -4.73 33.85 -1.13
N GLN A 176 -4.80 33.61 0.18
CA GLN A 176 -4.07 34.38 1.19
C GLN A 176 -3.36 33.45 2.16
N THR A 177 -2.16 33.85 2.55
CA THR A 177 -1.33 33.12 3.50
C THR A 177 -1.24 33.91 4.81
N CYS A 178 -1.63 33.26 5.89
CA CYS A 178 -1.46 33.70 7.26
C CYS A 178 -0.16 33.12 7.82
N ASN A 179 0.66 33.98 8.43
CA ASN A 179 1.85 33.56 9.16
C ASN A 179 1.43 33.21 10.59
N VAL A 180 1.81 32.03 11.04
CA VAL A 180 1.42 31.52 12.36
C VAL A 180 2.64 31.08 13.16
N ASN A 181 2.53 31.14 14.48
CA ASN A 181 3.56 30.65 15.38
C ASN A 181 3.54 29.12 15.48
N ALA A 182 4.47 28.53 16.23
CA ALA A 182 4.37 27.13 16.63
C ALA A 182 3.06 26.90 17.41
N GLY A 183 2.21 25.99 16.92
CA GLY A 183 0.89 25.79 17.49
C GLY A 183 -0.02 24.87 16.66
N ARG A 184 -1.11 24.45 17.28
CA ARG A 184 -2.27 23.86 16.60
C ARG A 184 -3.24 24.97 16.22
N TYR A 185 -3.90 24.82 15.09
CA TYR A 185 -4.78 25.86 14.54
C TYR A 185 -6.12 25.31 14.10
N GLN A 186 -7.11 26.18 14.04
CA GLN A 186 -8.42 25.90 13.46
C GLN A 186 -8.74 27.02 12.48
N VAL A 187 -9.16 26.68 11.26
CA VAL A 187 -9.58 27.65 10.24
C VAL A 187 -11.10 27.59 10.13
N GLY A 188 -11.76 28.69 10.48
CA GLY A 188 -13.18 28.88 10.21
C GLY A 188 -13.37 29.50 8.83
N VAL A 189 -14.18 28.87 7.98
CA VAL A 189 -14.53 29.40 6.66
C VAL A 189 -16.04 29.53 6.55
N GLN A 190 -16.50 30.73 6.21
CA GLN A 190 -17.92 31.05 6.02
C GLN A 190 -18.15 31.84 4.72
N ILE A 191 -19.36 31.78 4.17
CA ILE A 191 -19.72 32.58 2.99
C ILE A 191 -20.10 33.99 3.44
N SER A 192 -19.54 34.99 2.78
CA SER A 192 -19.96 36.39 2.92
C SER A 192 -21.24 36.64 2.10
N GLY A 193 -22.36 36.03 2.50
CA GLY A 193 -23.67 36.16 1.84
C GLY A 193 -24.43 34.84 1.64
N SER A 194 -25.30 34.80 0.62
CA SER A 194 -26.07 33.62 0.23
C SER A 194 -25.43 32.87 -0.94
N GLY A 195 -25.60 31.54 -0.97
CA GLY A 195 -25.12 30.67 -2.04
C GLY A 195 -24.07 29.65 -1.57
N SER A 196 -23.12 29.31 -2.46
CA SER A 196 -22.07 28.32 -2.21
C SER A 196 -20.68 28.83 -2.61
N ALA A 197 -19.64 28.30 -2.00
CA ALA A 197 -18.24 28.54 -2.37
C ALA A 197 -17.41 27.27 -2.15
N THR A 198 -16.34 27.12 -2.94
CA THR A 198 -15.41 25.99 -2.84
C THR A 198 -13.98 26.50 -2.79
N GLY A 199 -13.12 25.78 -2.09
CA GLY A 199 -11.75 26.20 -1.91
C GLY A 199 -10.91 25.16 -1.19
N ASN A 200 -9.72 25.57 -0.77
CA ASN A 200 -8.84 24.70 0.00
C ASN A 200 -8.09 25.44 1.09
N VAL A 201 -7.66 24.68 2.09
CA VAL A 201 -6.74 25.10 3.15
C VAL A 201 -5.51 24.21 3.11
N ARG A 202 -4.33 24.81 3.22
CA ARG A 202 -3.05 24.08 3.30
C ARG A 202 -2.16 24.66 4.39
N GLY A 203 -1.41 23.81 5.07
CA GLY A 203 -0.38 24.21 6.04
C GLY A 203 1.02 24.03 5.45
N SER A 204 1.95 24.93 5.78
CA SER A 204 3.36 24.82 5.36
C SER A 204 4.31 24.99 6.55
N SER A 205 5.48 24.36 6.44
CA SER A 205 6.56 24.42 7.43
C SER A 205 7.36 25.72 7.38
N ASP A 206 7.19 26.54 6.35
CA ASP A 206 7.86 27.84 6.21
C ASP A 206 6.91 28.99 6.51
N ILE A 207 7.45 30.09 7.01
CA ILE A 207 6.67 31.26 7.39
C ILE A 207 6.09 32.00 6.18
N ASN A 208 6.68 31.85 4.98
CA ASN A 208 6.19 32.51 3.77
C ASN A 208 5.30 31.61 2.90
N GLY A 209 4.98 30.40 3.36
CA GLY A 209 4.16 29.44 2.61
C GLY A 209 4.84 28.79 1.41
N GLY A 210 6.16 28.96 1.25
CA GLY A 210 6.96 28.34 0.20
C GLY A 210 7.68 27.04 0.62
N GLY A 211 7.55 26.66 1.89
CA GLY A 211 8.18 25.46 2.46
C GLY A 211 7.44 24.19 2.15
N ALA A 212 7.93 23.07 2.69
CA ALA A 212 7.25 21.78 2.56
C ALA A 212 5.81 21.88 3.09
N ILE A 213 4.88 21.33 2.31
CA ILE A 213 3.49 21.21 2.73
C ILE A 213 3.44 20.22 3.89
N ILE A 214 2.87 20.66 5.01
CA ILE A 214 2.60 19.79 6.15
C ILE A 214 1.17 19.29 5.96
N GLY A 215 1.03 17.97 5.93
CA GLY A 215 -0.27 17.34 5.73
C GLY A 215 -1.26 17.74 6.82
N ILE A 216 -2.50 17.99 6.41
CA ILE A 216 -3.64 18.27 7.29
C ILE A 216 -4.40 16.95 7.50
N PRO A 217 -4.92 16.67 8.71
CA PRO A 217 -5.71 15.48 8.96
C PRO A 217 -6.78 15.23 7.89
N SER A 218 -6.74 14.04 7.28
CA SER A 218 -7.63 13.66 6.19
C SER A 218 -9.07 13.44 6.68
N GLU A 219 -10.04 13.78 5.83
CA GLU A 219 -11.46 13.45 6.06
C GLU A 219 -11.76 11.96 5.82
N SER A 220 -10.95 11.31 4.97
CA SER A 220 -11.08 9.90 4.61
C SER A 220 -9.70 9.24 4.68
N PRO A 221 -9.17 9.06 5.91
CA PRO A 221 -7.83 8.55 6.11
C PRO A 221 -7.71 7.14 5.57
N VAL A 222 -6.58 6.86 4.92
CA VAL A 222 -6.33 5.57 4.30
C VAL A 222 -5.26 4.83 5.06
N LEU A 223 -5.46 3.52 5.18
CA LEU A 223 -4.48 2.63 5.78
C LEU A 223 -3.97 1.63 4.73
N GLU A 224 -2.67 1.71 4.43
CA GLU A 224 -2.01 0.77 3.52
C GLU A 224 -1.12 -0.19 4.29
N ILE A 225 -1.35 -1.49 4.08
CA ILE A 225 -0.65 -2.55 4.80
C ILE A 225 -0.05 -3.52 3.80
N ILE A 226 1.26 -3.69 3.92
CA ILE A 226 2.05 -4.45 2.97
C ILE A 226 2.69 -5.62 3.69
N GLY A 227 2.22 -6.83 3.41
CA GLY A 227 2.86 -8.08 3.81
C GLY A 227 3.87 -8.54 2.76
N LYS A 228 5.09 -8.88 3.18
CA LYS A 228 6.16 -9.36 2.29
C LYS A 228 6.72 -10.70 2.75
N LYS A 229 6.85 -11.63 1.81
CA LYS A 229 7.59 -12.90 1.98
C LYS A 229 8.26 -13.31 0.66
N ASN A 230 9.59 -13.46 0.68
CA ASN A 230 10.39 -13.75 -0.52
C ASN A 230 10.08 -12.77 -1.67
N GLN A 231 9.62 -13.29 -2.82
CA GLN A 231 9.25 -12.48 -4.00
C GLN A 231 7.78 -12.05 -4.00
N VAL A 232 6.98 -12.48 -3.02
CA VAL A 232 5.54 -12.18 -2.97
C VAL A 232 5.29 -11.00 -2.02
N GLN A 233 4.68 -9.96 -2.56
CA GLN A 233 4.16 -8.83 -1.82
C GLN A 233 2.64 -8.81 -1.94
N ARG A 234 1.95 -8.70 -0.81
CA ARG A 234 0.51 -8.49 -0.74
C ARG A 234 0.23 -7.16 -0.08
N ARG A 235 -0.69 -6.41 -0.68
CA ARG A 235 -1.13 -5.11 -0.18
C ARG A 235 -2.61 -5.18 0.14
N ILE A 236 -2.96 -4.67 1.31
CA ILE A 236 -4.34 -4.40 1.71
C ILE A 236 -4.45 -2.88 1.84
N HIS A 237 -5.48 -2.35 1.20
CA HIS A 237 -5.85 -0.94 1.25
C HIS A 237 -7.20 -0.86 1.95
N ILE A 238 -7.29 -0.01 2.96
CA ILE A 238 -8.49 0.15 3.77
C ILE A 238 -8.83 1.63 3.73
N ASP A 239 -9.98 1.92 3.11
CA ASP A 239 -10.65 3.22 3.17
C ASP A 239 -11.47 3.26 4.47
N LEU A 240 -11.32 4.32 5.27
CA LEU A 240 -11.97 4.48 6.57
C LEU A 240 -13.06 5.54 6.54
#